data_AF-A0A9N6WYB1-F1
#
_entry.id   AF-A0A9N6WYB1-F1
#
_cell.length_a   1.000
_cell.length_b   1.000
_cell.length_c   1.000
_cell.angle_alpha   90.00
_cell.angle_beta   90.00
_cell.angle_gamma   90.00
#
_symmetry.space_group_name_H-M   'P 1'
#
loop_
_entity.id
_entity.type
_entity.pdbx_description
1 polymer ?
#
loop_
_entity_poly.entity_id
_entity_poly.type
_entity_poly.pdbx_seq_one_letter_code
_entity_poly.pdbx_strand_id
1 'polypeptide(L)'
;MDLGTPQVRRDWYVYSILTALPWIGRELYEKKENELDKIMSTIEAFLSQRNAAHVAALRVWSSVTPHQQEEYLECLWHQVRKLKADHWQERHIYRPYLGFDSVLSEALQHNISSITPPPHEEGVTYPLPWVVFRMFDYTDCPESGPVLPGTHSVERYLIEEHLHQIIGRCHKERKEAATQLLAFPQRNKVPLEYMIVEVMFSELFQMPNPRYLEICYGSIFIELCKLQPSTMPQVLAQATELLYERIDTMNASCFDRFVAWFAYHLSNFQFRWSWDDWAGCLQLDKDHPKSKFIAEVLAKCLRLSYHQRVVNMVSNAFESLIPPRPEFNFKYEQEGSGSLEGTIPVHSLIDAIKRKAPVEEIQTMLKELPNSTDESFNPLAIEVLTQSVLQLGSKSFTHSFAGLAKFHSIFKTVASSEEAQLHILKNLYEVWQNNPQFLAVLIDKMLKTQILECSSVANFLFSREMSPFFTSMFIWEILHLTIGKMSKHVLRLEKELADAKSKMKSSGSDSDSDDSLKRKNK
;
A
#
# COMPACT_ATOMS: atom_id res chain seq x y z
N MET A 1 5.35 0.78 37.38
CA MET A 1 4.76 0.51 36.04
C MET A 1 3.43 -0.19 36.25
N ASP A 2 2.36 0.23 35.56
CA ASP A 2 1.05 -0.43 35.61
C ASP A 2 1.15 -1.86 35.03
N LEU A 3 1.19 -2.86 35.91
CA LEU A 3 1.11 -4.27 35.55
C LEU A 3 -0.30 -4.54 34.98
N GLY A 4 -0.38 -5.20 33.82
CA GLY A 4 -1.66 -5.55 33.17
C GLY A 4 -2.15 -4.59 32.07
N THR A 5 -1.36 -3.57 31.69
CA THR A 5 -1.70 -2.67 30.57
C THR A 5 -0.96 -3.01 29.28
N PRO A 6 -1.50 -2.67 28.10
CA PRO A 6 -0.85 -2.92 26.80
C PRO A 6 0.55 -2.32 26.74
N GLN A 7 1.52 -3.01 26.11
CA GLN A 7 2.89 -2.49 25.94
C GLN A 7 2.88 -1.15 25.20
N VAL A 8 2.08 -1.02 24.14
CA VAL A 8 1.92 0.21 23.33
C VAL A 8 1.51 1.45 24.12
N ARG A 9 0.82 1.28 25.26
CA ARG A 9 0.53 2.40 26.18
C ARG A 9 1.81 2.91 26.83
N ARG A 10 2.60 2.00 27.40
CA ARG A 10 3.86 2.33 28.07
C ARG A 10 4.88 2.88 27.07
N ASP A 11 4.94 2.27 25.90
CA ASP A 11 5.77 2.70 24.79
C ASP A 11 5.46 4.16 24.41
N TRP A 12 4.17 4.57 24.34
CA TRP A 12 3.79 5.94 24.03
C TRP A 12 4.26 6.97 25.08
N TYR A 13 4.15 6.64 26.37
CA TYR A 13 4.65 7.53 27.43
C TYR A 13 6.18 7.65 27.42
N VAL A 14 6.89 6.54 27.20
CA VAL A 14 8.36 6.56 27.08
C VAL A 14 8.77 7.36 25.85
N TYR A 15 8.13 7.14 24.71
CA TYR A 15 8.33 7.93 23.50
C TYR A 15 8.14 9.42 23.78
N SER A 16 7.04 9.82 24.41
CA SER A 16 6.75 11.23 24.75
C SER A 16 7.82 11.86 25.63
N ILE A 17 8.43 11.10 26.55
CA ILE A 17 9.54 11.58 27.37
C ILE A 17 10.80 11.75 26.51
N LEU A 18 11.17 10.70 25.77
CA LEU A 18 12.40 10.69 24.98
C LEU A 18 12.39 11.78 23.90
N THR A 19 11.25 12.04 23.27
CA THR A 19 11.11 13.12 22.29
C THR A 19 11.09 14.50 22.93
N ALA A 20 10.90 14.67 24.23
CA ALA A 20 11.04 15.98 24.86
C ALA A 20 12.51 16.36 25.12
N LEU A 21 13.36 15.36 25.39
CA LEU A 21 14.74 15.56 25.83
C LEU A 21 15.67 16.34 24.87
N PRO A 22 15.53 16.27 23.53
CA PRO A 22 16.32 17.12 22.64
C PRO A 22 16.07 18.62 22.88
N TRP A 23 14.87 18.99 23.34
CA TRP A 23 14.49 20.36 23.60
C TRP A 23 14.84 20.82 25.01
N ILE A 24 14.57 20.00 26.02
CA ILE A 24 14.66 20.40 27.45
C ILE A 24 15.70 19.63 28.27
N GLY A 25 16.33 18.59 27.71
CA GLY A 25 17.17 17.66 28.46
C GLY A 25 18.35 18.33 29.16
N ARG A 26 18.98 19.31 28.51
CA ARG A 26 20.06 20.10 29.10
C ARG A 26 19.63 20.82 30.38
N GLU A 27 18.52 21.54 30.32
CA GLU A 27 17.97 22.31 31.45
C GLU A 27 17.58 21.39 32.61
N LEU A 28 16.93 20.26 32.30
CA LEU A 28 16.57 19.25 33.31
C LEU A 28 17.80 18.63 33.96
N TYR A 29 18.83 18.34 33.18
CA TYR A 29 20.10 17.79 33.69
C TYR A 29 20.80 18.79 34.60
N GLU A 30 20.93 20.06 34.18
CA GLU A 30 21.58 21.11 34.98
C GLU A 30 20.86 21.40 36.32
N LYS A 31 19.53 21.30 36.36
CA LYS A 31 18.74 21.57 37.57
C LYS A 31 18.46 20.34 38.46
N LYS A 32 18.32 19.16 37.85
CA LYS A 32 17.76 17.93 38.45
C LYS A 32 18.41 16.67 37.88
N GLU A 33 19.74 16.67 37.78
CA GLU A 33 20.56 15.55 37.29
C GLU A 33 20.14 14.20 37.87
N ASN A 34 20.09 14.08 39.21
CA ASN A 34 19.80 12.83 39.89
C ASN A 34 18.41 12.27 39.55
N GLU A 35 17.40 13.14 39.43
CA GLU A 35 16.05 12.75 39.06
C GLU A 35 15.97 12.35 37.58
N LEU A 36 16.63 13.08 36.68
CA LEU A 36 16.70 12.73 35.27
C LEU A 36 17.40 11.38 35.06
N ASP A 37 18.48 11.12 35.79
CA ASP A 37 19.20 9.85 35.72
C ASP A 37 18.35 8.68 36.21
N LYS A 38 17.55 8.86 37.27
CA LYS A 38 16.57 7.85 37.70
C LYS A 38 15.53 7.56 36.63
N ILE A 39 15.03 8.59 35.93
CA ILE A 39 14.09 8.41 34.81
C ILE A 39 14.76 7.62 33.69
N MET A 40 15.98 8.01 33.30
CA MET A 40 16.75 7.35 32.25
C MET A 40 17.03 5.87 32.59
N SER A 41 17.46 5.55 33.82
CA SER A 41 17.65 4.16 34.27
C SER A 41 16.34 3.36 34.28
N THR A 42 15.22 4.00 34.60
CA THR A 42 13.89 3.37 34.55
C THR A 42 13.49 3.04 33.12
N ILE A 43 13.76 3.95 32.18
CA ILE A 43 13.53 3.73 30.74
C ILE A 43 14.43 2.59 30.24
N GLU A 44 15.72 2.58 30.59
CA GLU A 44 16.64 1.51 30.19
C GLU A 44 16.18 0.12 30.67
N ALA A 45 15.79 0.02 31.95
CA ALA A 45 15.24 -1.20 32.51
C ALA A 45 13.95 -1.64 31.80
N PHE A 46 13.05 -0.69 31.49
CA PHE A 46 11.85 -0.97 30.72
C PHE A 46 12.17 -1.48 29.32
N LEU A 47 13.02 -0.78 28.56
CA LEU A 47 13.40 -1.14 27.19
C LEU A 47 13.99 -2.55 27.12
N SER A 48 14.83 -2.93 28.10
CA SER A 48 15.43 -4.28 28.17
C SER A 48 14.42 -5.43 28.34
N GLN A 49 13.19 -5.12 28.76
CA GLN A 49 12.13 -6.10 29.02
C GLN A 49 11.02 -6.05 27.97
N ARG A 50 11.11 -5.17 26.96
CA ARG A 50 10.09 -5.02 25.92
C ARG A 50 10.05 -6.23 25.01
N ASN A 51 8.85 -6.56 24.55
CA ASN A 51 8.65 -7.51 23.47
C ASN A 51 8.83 -6.80 22.13
N ALA A 52 9.80 -7.24 21.33
CA ALA A 52 10.13 -6.72 20.01
C ALA A 52 9.69 -7.65 18.85
N ALA A 53 8.80 -8.62 19.08
CA ALA A 53 8.36 -9.57 18.05
C ALA A 53 7.71 -8.91 16.82
N HIS A 54 7.15 -7.70 16.99
CA HIS A 54 6.57 -6.91 15.90
C HIS A 54 7.61 -6.44 14.86
N VAL A 55 8.89 -6.31 15.24
CA VAL A 55 9.95 -5.78 14.35
C VAL A 55 10.07 -6.61 13.06
N ALA A 56 9.99 -7.94 13.17
CA ALA A 56 10.09 -8.83 12.02
C ALA A 56 8.99 -8.60 10.98
N ALA A 57 7.79 -8.19 11.43
CA ALA A 57 6.64 -7.91 10.56
C ALA A 57 6.64 -6.49 9.98
N LEU A 58 7.36 -5.56 10.60
CA LEU A 58 7.32 -4.13 10.26
C LEU A 58 8.55 -3.62 9.50
N ARG A 59 9.68 -4.35 9.55
CA ARG A 59 10.91 -3.97 8.85
C ARG A 59 10.76 -4.04 7.33
N VAL A 60 11.32 -3.05 6.63
CA VAL A 60 11.38 -3.02 5.17
C VAL A 60 12.37 -4.05 4.65
N TRP A 61 13.56 -4.14 5.24
CA TRP A 61 14.56 -5.16 4.93
C TRP A 61 14.79 -6.08 6.10
N SER A 62 14.95 -7.37 5.80
CA SER A 62 15.35 -8.36 6.79
C SER A 62 16.86 -8.45 7.02
N SER A 63 17.66 -7.96 6.07
CA SER A 63 19.11 -7.79 6.23
C SER A 63 19.43 -6.71 7.28
N VAL A 64 20.51 -6.92 8.03
CA VAL A 64 21.07 -5.92 8.95
C VAL A 64 22.16 -5.06 8.29
N THR A 65 22.61 -5.43 7.10
CA THR A 65 23.62 -4.71 6.32
C THR A 65 23.01 -4.16 5.02
N PRO A 66 23.39 -2.96 4.57
CA PRO A 66 24.32 -2.04 5.24
C PRO A 66 23.70 -1.25 6.40
N HIS A 67 22.36 -1.14 6.46
CA HIS A 67 21.68 -0.46 7.56
C HIS A 67 20.62 -1.35 8.19
N GLN A 68 20.74 -1.54 9.50
CA GLN A 68 19.74 -2.21 10.30
C GLN A 68 18.46 -1.37 10.37
N GLN A 69 17.31 -2.03 10.18
CA GLN A 69 16.01 -1.42 10.40
C GLN A 69 15.65 -1.56 11.89
N GLU A 70 15.94 -0.52 12.67
CA GLU A 70 15.83 -0.53 14.13
C GLU A 70 14.40 -0.27 14.62
N GLU A 71 14.05 -0.87 15.76
CA GLU A 71 12.81 -0.56 16.46
C GLU A 71 12.84 0.91 16.93
N TYR A 72 11.73 1.63 16.80
CA TYR A 72 11.73 3.09 16.95
C TYR A 72 12.15 3.60 18.31
N LEU A 73 11.77 2.92 19.40
CA LEU A 73 12.16 3.32 20.76
C LEU A 73 13.61 2.96 21.04
N GLU A 74 14.10 1.84 20.53
CA GLU A 74 15.52 1.49 20.63
C GLU A 74 16.40 2.50 19.89
N CYS A 75 16.02 2.85 18.66
CA CYS A 75 16.74 3.86 17.87
C CYS A 75 16.72 5.23 18.56
N LEU A 76 15.55 5.68 19.03
CA LEU A 76 15.42 6.95 19.75
C LEU A 76 16.19 6.93 21.08
N TRP A 77 16.23 5.79 21.77
CA TRP A 77 17.03 5.63 22.99
C TRP A 77 18.52 5.78 22.71
N HIS A 78 19.04 5.16 21.64
CA HIS A 78 20.43 5.34 21.22
C HIS A 78 20.74 6.81 20.89
N GLN A 79 19.81 7.52 20.23
CA GLN A 79 19.94 8.94 19.92
C GLN A 79 19.99 9.82 21.17
N VAL A 80 19.11 9.59 22.14
CA VAL A 80 19.09 10.33 23.41
C VAL A 80 20.33 10.02 24.25
N ARG A 81 20.79 8.76 24.28
CA ARG A 81 22.04 8.38 24.97
C ARG A 81 23.25 9.07 24.36
N LYS A 82 23.32 9.16 23.03
CA LYS A 82 24.36 9.94 22.36
C LYS A 82 24.27 11.42 22.72
N LEU A 83 23.07 12.01 22.70
CA LEU A 83 22.86 13.40 23.12
C LEU A 83 23.36 13.64 24.57
N LYS A 84 23.05 12.72 25.49
CA LYS A 84 23.57 12.79 26.87
C LYS A 84 25.10 12.72 26.91
N ALA A 85 25.71 11.81 26.13
CA ALA A 85 27.16 11.69 26.03
C ALA A 85 27.82 12.94 25.43
N ASP A 86 27.12 13.64 24.54
CA ASP A 86 27.52 14.92 23.97
C ASP A 86 27.13 16.12 24.87
N HIS A 87 26.98 15.89 26.18
CA HIS A 87 26.65 16.91 27.18
C HIS A 87 25.37 17.71 26.86
N TRP A 88 24.35 17.02 26.33
CA TRP A 88 23.07 17.58 25.93
C TRP A 88 23.19 18.73 24.90
N GLN A 89 24.26 18.72 24.10
CA GLN A 89 24.45 19.67 23.00
C GLN A 89 23.98 19.07 21.68
N GLU A 90 23.12 19.80 20.99
CA GLU A 90 22.65 19.48 19.64
C GLU A 90 22.85 20.67 18.70
N ARG A 91 22.85 20.41 17.40
CA ARG A 91 23.22 21.41 16.38
C ARG A 91 22.07 21.82 15.46
N HIS A 92 20.84 21.37 15.69
CA HIS A 92 19.75 21.55 14.73
C HIS A 92 18.68 22.55 15.18
N ILE A 93 18.18 22.43 16.42
CA ILE A 93 17.01 23.16 16.89
C ILE A 93 17.27 24.66 16.87
N TYR A 94 16.40 25.41 16.20
CA TYR A 94 16.38 26.87 16.31
C TYR A 94 15.67 27.26 17.61
N ARG A 95 16.34 28.07 18.45
CA ARG A 95 15.88 28.46 19.79
C ARG A 95 15.71 29.98 19.86
N PRO A 96 14.61 30.54 19.32
CA PRO A 96 14.41 32.00 19.26
C PRO A 96 14.49 32.68 20.64
N TYR A 97 14.06 31.98 21.69
CA TYR A 97 14.04 32.49 23.06
C TYR A 97 15.43 32.87 23.60
N LEU A 98 16.52 32.34 23.04
CA LEU A 98 17.88 32.75 23.41
C LEU A 98 18.17 34.22 23.06
N GLY A 99 17.48 34.79 22.07
CA GLY A 99 17.59 36.21 21.74
C GLY A 99 16.88 37.13 22.75
N PHE A 100 16.13 36.57 23.69
CA PHE A 100 15.33 37.29 24.69
C PHE A 100 15.79 36.97 26.13
N ASP A 101 17.02 36.50 26.30
CA ASP A 101 17.55 36.05 27.60
C ASP A 101 17.40 37.11 28.71
N SER A 102 17.66 38.38 28.40
CA SER A 102 17.50 39.50 29.35
C SER A 102 16.05 39.70 29.82
N VAL A 103 15.06 39.39 28.98
CA VAL A 103 13.64 39.54 29.32
C VAL A 103 13.13 38.29 30.04
N LEU A 104 13.52 37.11 29.55
CA LEU A 104 13.00 35.84 30.05
C LEU A 104 13.63 35.42 31.38
N SER A 105 14.84 35.86 31.69
CA SER A 105 15.49 35.59 32.98
C SER A 105 14.84 36.34 34.15
N GLU A 106 14.19 37.48 33.90
CA GLU A 106 13.44 38.25 34.90
C GLU A 106 12.00 37.73 35.09
N ALA A 107 11.50 36.91 34.15
CA ALA A 107 10.14 36.41 34.18
C ALA A 107 9.93 35.37 35.31
N LEU A 108 8.77 35.44 35.97
CA LEU A 108 8.39 34.47 36.99
C LEU A 108 8.04 33.12 36.35
N GLN A 109 8.65 32.04 36.86
CA GLN A 109 8.32 30.68 36.47
C GLN A 109 7.00 30.22 37.10
N HIS A 110 6.31 29.30 36.43
CA HIS A 110 5.08 28.69 36.91
C HIS A 110 5.29 27.21 37.26
N ASN A 111 4.68 26.77 38.35
CA ASN A 111 4.64 25.35 38.68
C ASN A 111 3.53 24.66 37.88
N ILE A 112 3.87 23.53 37.28
CA ILE A 112 2.88 22.66 36.61
C ILE A 112 2.20 21.82 37.69
N SER A 113 0.86 21.74 37.64
CA SER A 113 0.08 20.86 38.52
C SER A 113 0.48 19.39 38.36
N SER A 114 0.24 18.57 39.38
CA SER A 114 0.47 17.13 39.24
C SER A 114 -0.37 16.55 38.09
N ILE A 115 0.30 15.95 37.11
CA ILE A 115 -0.34 15.28 35.97
C ILE A 115 -0.36 13.79 36.26
N THR A 116 -1.57 13.23 36.38
CA THR A 116 -1.76 11.79 36.47
C THR A 116 -2.19 11.27 35.10
N PRO A 117 -1.43 10.35 34.47
CA PRO A 117 -1.84 9.68 33.24
C PRO A 117 -3.25 9.06 33.37
N PRO A 118 -4.19 9.32 32.44
CA PRO A 118 -5.51 8.70 32.49
C PRO A 118 -5.39 7.18 32.51
N PRO A 119 -6.16 6.44 33.33
CA PRO A 119 -6.08 4.98 33.38
C PRO A 119 -6.40 4.35 32.02
N HIS A 120 -5.97 3.11 31.82
CA HIS A 120 -6.35 2.37 30.63
C HIS A 120 -7.82 1.92 30.73
N GLU A 121 -8.58 2.13 29.66
CA GLU A 121 -9.96 1.68 29.50
C GLU A 121 -10.11 0.87 28.21
N GLU A 122 -11.09 -0.04 28.19
CA GLU A 122 -11.42 -0.82 27.01
C GLU A 122 -11.91 0.12 25.89
N GLY A 123 -11.35 -0.03 24.69
CA GLY A 123 -11.62 0.85 23.55
C GLY A 123 -10.64 2.02 23.38
N VAL A 124 -9.77 2.29 24.35
CA VAL A 124 -8.67 3.26 24.16
C VAL A 124 -7.64 2.68 23.19
N THR A 125 -7.36 3.42 22.12
CA THR A 125 -6.35 3.06 21.11
C THR A 125 -5.05 3.82 21.35
N TYR A 126 -3.92 3.12 21.19
CA TYR A 126 -2.59 3.69 21.26
C TYR A 126 -1.91 3.57 19.89
N PRO A 127 -0.94 4.43 19.57
CA PRO A 127 -0.15 4.29 18.36
C PRO A 127 0.51 2.91 18.27
N LEU A 128 0.52 2.34 17.07
CA LEU A 128 1.25 1.10 16.80
C LEU A 128 2.76 1.39 16.85
N PRO A 129 3.59 0.40 17.27
CA PRO A 129 5.03 0.52 17.12
C PRO A 129 5.42 0.59 15.65
N TRP A 130 6.59 1.14 15.35
CA TRP A 130 7.15 1.17 14.01
C TRP A 130 8.64 0.83 14.01
N VAL A 131 9.15 0.59 12.81
CA VAL A 131 10.57 0.34 12.55
C VAL A 131 11.10 1.53 11.74
N VAL A 132 12.25 2.07 12.15
CA VAL A 132 12.87 3.22 11.51
C VAL A 132 13.44 2.79 10.17
N PHE A 133 12.94 3.40 9.09
CA PHE A 133 13.48 3.21 7.76
C PHE A 133 14.86 3.89 7.66
N ARG A 134 15.85 3.13 7.20
CA ARG A 134 17.19 3.64 6.93
C ARG A 134 17.73 3.07 5.63
N MET A 135 18.15 3.96 4.75
CA MET A 135 18.78 3.59 3.49
C MET A 135 20.04 4.39 3.15
N PHE A 136 20.23 5.58 3.73
CA PHE A 136 21.42 6.40 3.48
C PHE A 136 22.31 6.53 4.71
N ASP A 137 23.62 6.60 4.45
CA ASP A 137 24.61 7.15 5.37
C ASP A 137 25.44 8.28 4.71
N TYR A 138 26.47 8.75 5.41
CA TYR A 138 27.30 9.85 4.94
C TYR A 138 28.14 9.50 3.71
N THR A 139 28.38 8.21 3.44
CA THR A 139 29.15 7.74 2.28
C THR A 139 28.35 7.80 0.98
N ASP A 140 27.02 7.83 1.08
CA ASP A 140 26.13 8.04 -0.07
C ASP A 140 26.11 9.50 -0.53
N CYS A 141 26.49 10.43 0.35
CA CYS A 141 26.46 11.87 0.08
C CYS A 141 27.76 12.36 -0.57
N PRO A 142 27.74 13.46 -1.35
CA PRO A 142 28.96 14.02 -1.94
C PRO A 142 29.98 14.44 -0.87
N GLU A 143 31.26 14.06 -1.03
CA GLU A 143 32.33 14.34 -0.05
C GLU A 143 32.51 15.85 0.25
N SER A 144 32.29 16.70 -0.76
CA SER A 144 32.39 18.17 -0.64
C SER A 144 31.12 18.83 -0.08
N GLY A 145 30.07 18.04 0.16
CA GLY A 145 28.77 18.50 0.64
C GLY A 145 28.66 18.55 2.18
N PRO A 146 27.50 19.01 2.69
CA PRO A 146 27.21 18.89 4.12
C PRO A 146 27.12 17.42 4.55
N VAL A 147 27.63 17.11 5.74
CA VAL A 147 27.63 15.75 6.28
C VAL A 147 26.22 15.35 6.71
N LEU A 148 25.77 14.16 6.30
CA LEU A 148 24.51 13.58 6.76
C LEU A 148 24.60 13.26 8.26
N PRO A 149 23.65 13.73 9.10
CA PRO A 149 23.59 13.32 10.50
C PRO A 149 23.49 11.80 10.62
N GLY A 150 24.33 11.21 11.47
CA GLY A 150 24.38 9.76 11.66
C GLY A 150 23.08 9.20 12.23
N THR A 151 22.79 7.92 11.99
CA THR A 151 21.55 7.22 12.40
C THR A 151 21.19 7.44 13.88
N HIS A 152 22.18 7.38 14.77
CA HIS A 152 22.00 7.57 16.22
C HIS A 152 22.30 8.99 16.69
N SER A 153 22.29 10.00 15.82
CA SER A 153 22.32 11.40 16.22
C SER A 153 20.89 11.93 16.41
N VAL A 154 20.69 12.82 17.38
CA VAL A 154 19.37 13.41 17.63
C VAL A 154 18.93 14.35 16.51
N GLU A 155 19.88 15.00 15.83
CA GLU A 155 19.60 15.83 14.66
C GLU A 155 18.92 15.03 13.56
N ARG A 156 19.34 13.76 13.38
CA ARG A 156 18.75 12.88 12.39
C ARG A 156 17.25 12.69 12.65
N TYR A 157 16.89 12.38 13.90
CA TYR A 157 15.49 12.26 14.32
C TYR A 157 14.70 13.57 14.16
N LEU A 158 15.26 14.68 14.61
CA LEU A 158 14.58 15.99 14.58
C LEU A 158 14.24 16.45 13.17
N ILE A 159 15.18 16.27 12.24
CA ILE A 159 14.98 16.65 10.84
C ILE A 159 13.92 15.77 10.20
N GLU A 160 14.00 14.45 10.37
CA GLU A 160 13.03 13.51 9.82
C GLU A 160 11.63 13.75 10.36
N GLU A 161 11.49 13.94 11.67
CA GLU A 161 10.20 14.26 12.31
C GLU A 161 9.61 15.55 11.74
N HIS A 162 10.40 16.61 11.55
CA HIS A 162 9.91 17.85 10.96
C HIS A 162 9.54 17.68 9.47
N LEU A 163 10.30 16.89 8.70
CA LEU A 163 9.93 16.56 7.32
C LEU A 163 8.61 15.76 7.25
N HIS A 164 8.41 14.78 8.14
CA HIS A 164 7.14 14.06 8.29
C HIS A 164 5.97 15.00 8.62
N GLN A 165 6.20 16.01 9.47
CA GLN A 165 5.18 17.02 9.79
C GLN A 165 4.84 17.90 8.59
N ILE A 166 5.84 18.29 7.77
CA ILE A 166 5.62 19.03 6.53
C ILE A 166 4.77 18.20 5.56
N ILE A 167 5.12 16.93 5.33
CA ILE A 167 4.33 16.02 4.48
C ILE A 167 2.92 15.91 5.03
N GLY A 168 2.78 15.69 6.34
CA GLY A 168 1.48 15.51 6.95
C GLY A 168 0.54 16.70 6.80
N ARG A 169 1.09 17.92 6.85
CA ARG A 169 0.35 19.16 6.60
C ARG A 169 -0.01 19.37 5.13
N CYS A 170 0.88 19.02 4.20
CA CYS A 170 0.79 19.44 2.80
C CYS A 170 0.51 18.31 1.79
N HIS A 171 0.37 17.04 2.20
CA HIS A 171 0.25 15.86 1.31
C HIS A 171 -0.88 15.96 0.27
N LYS A 172 -1.93 16.76 0.51
CA LYS A 172 -3.03 16.97 -0.45
C LYS A 172 -2.67 17.92 -1.58
N GLU A 173 -1.67 18.77 -1.39
CA GLU A 173 -1.26 19.83 -2.31
C GLU A 173 0.19 19.60 -2.75
N ARG A 174 0.41 18.70 -3.72
CA ARG A 174 1.76 18.21 -4.09
C ARG A 174 2.81 19.29 -4.37
N LYS A 175 2.40 20.43 -4.96
CA LYS A 175 3.29 21.57 -5.26
C LYS A 175 3.70 22.30 -3.98
N GLU A 176 2.75 22.51 -3.08
CA GLU A 176 3.00 23.10 -1.77
C GLU A 176 3.91 22.18 -0.95
N ALA A 177 3.61 20.87 -0.92
CA ALA A 177 4.44 19.89 -0.23
C ALA A 177 5.90 19.93 -0.71
N ALA A 178 6.14 19.87 -2.02
CA ALA A 178 7.49 19.95 -2.59
C ALA A 178 8.19 21.28 -2.26
N THR A 179 7.45 22.40 -2.32
CA THR A 179 7.98 23.72 -1.98
C THR A 179 8.37 23.82 -0.50
N GLN A 180 7.51 23.34 0.40
CA GLN A 180 7.76 23.39 1.85
C GLN A 180 8.89 22.44 2.27
N LEU A 181 9.00 21.26 1.66
CA LEU A 181 10.11 20.34 1.89
C LEU A 181 11.45 20.98 1.52
N LEU A 182 11.53 21.67 0.38
CA LEU A 182 12.75 22.37 -0.05
C LEU A 182 13.01 23.67 0.72
N ALA A 183 11.97 24.29 1.28
CA ALA A 183 12.07 25.46 2.16
C ALA A 183 12.37 25.11 3.62
N PHE A 184 12.77 23.87 3.90
CA PHE A 184 13.10 23.40 5.24
C PHE A 184 14.16 24.31 5.91
N PRO A 185 13.90 24.83 7.12
CA PRO A 185 14.81 25.76 7.78
C PRO A 185 16.08 25.04 8.25
N GLN A 186 17.23 25.45 7.72
CA GLN A 186 18.52 24.88 8.07
C GLN A 186 19.31 25.82 8.99
N ARG A 187 19.46 25.45 10.26
CA ARG A 187 20.42 26.12 11.18
C ARG A 187 21.86 25.77 10.79
N ASN A 188 22.11 24.49 10.57
CA ASN A 188 23.32 23.96 9.96
C ASN A 188 22.96 23.29 8.65
N LYS A 189 23.84 23.40 7.66
CA LYS A 189 23.63 22.75 6.37
C LYS A 189 23.60 21.24 6.53
N VAL A 190 22.64 20.60 5.87
CA VAL A 190 22.48 19.13 5.79
C VAL A 190 22.25 18.76 4.32
N PRO A 191 22.53 17.52 3.90
CA PRO A 191 22.20 17.04 2.56
C PRO A 191 20.68 16.83 2.46
N LEU A 192 19.93 17.93 2.36
CA LEU A 192 18.47 17.96 2.50
C LEU A 192 17.76 17.09 1.47
N GLU A 193 18.23 17.07 0.22
CA GLU A 193 17.63 16.24 -0.83
C GLU A 193 17.67 14.75 -0.47
N TYR A 194 18.77 14.25 0.11
CA TYR A 194 18.87 12.87 0.59
C TYR A 194 17.89 12.60 1.72
N MET A 195 17.78 13.53 2.68
CA MET A 195 16.84 13.38 3.80
C MET A 195 15.38 13.43 3.35
N ILE A 196 15.03 14.29 2.39
CA ILE A 196 13.69 14.33 1.79
C ILE A 196 13.39 13.01 1.10
N VAL A 197 14.30 12.52 0.25
CA VAL A 197 14.11 11.27 -0.49
C VAL A 197 13.92 10.09 0.46
N GLU A 198 14.74 9.99 1.50
CA GLU A 198 14.65 8.93 2.50
C GLU A 198 13.37 9.00 3.34
N VAL A 199 12.92 10.18 3.74
CA VAL A 199 11.64 10.36 4.46
C VAL A 199 10.44 10.04 3.56
N MET A 200 10.49 10.42 2.29
CA MET A 200 9.43 10.10 1.34
C MET A 200 9.32 8.59 1.11
N PHE A 201 10.45 7.88 1.00
CA PHE A 201 10.46 6.42 0.94
C PHE A 201 10.11 5.76 2.27
N SER A 202 10.48 6.34 3.41
CA SER A 202 10.10 5.82 4.73
C SER A 202 8.58 5.81 4.89
N GLU A 203 7.89 6.86 4.45
CA GLU A 203 6.43 6.89 4.47
C GLU A 203 5.80 5.94 3.44
N LEU A 204 6.35 5.86 2.22
CA LEU A 204 5.85 4.95 1.19
C LEU A 204 5.99 3.48 1.59
N PHE A 205 7.10 3.11 2.23
CA PHE A 205 7.38 1.74 2.68
C PHE A 205 6.95 1.48 4.12
N GLN A 206 6.25 2.41 4.76
CA GLN A 206 5.77 2.23 6.12
C GLN A 206 4.84 1.01 6.23
N MET A 207 5.10 0.15 7.22
CA MET A 207 4.25 -1.00 7.54
C MET A 207 3.37 -0.68 8.76
N PRO A 208 2.10 -1.16 8.80
CA PRO A 208 1.46 -2.04 7.82
C PRO A 208 0.99 -1.32 6.54
N ASN A 209 0.74 -0.02 6.61
CA ASN A 209 0.28 0.79 5.47
C ASN A 209 1.02 2.14 5.42
N PRO A 210 1.21 2.73 4.24
CA PRO A 210 1.68 4.10 4.12
C PRO A 210 0.72 5.06 4.84
N ARG A 211 1.24 6.16 5.38
CA ARG A 211 0.43 7.14 6.10
C ARG A 211 -0.60 7.83 5.20
N TYR A 212 -0.24 8.07 3.94
CA TYR A 212 -1.07 8.70 2.92
C TYR A 212 -1.20 7.81 1.68
N LEU A 213 -2.07 8.19 0.74
CA LEU A 213 -2.22 7.46 -0.52
C LEU A 213 -0.88 7.40 -1.28
N GLU A 214 -0.50 6.21 -1.74
CA GLU A 214 0.79 5.94 -2.39
C GLU A 214 1.11 6.92 -3.55
N ILE A 215 0.09 7.25 -4.34
CA ILE A 215 0.22 8.16 -5.49
C ILE A 215 0.68 9.58 -5.10
N CYS A 216 0.41 10.00 -3.87
CA CYS A 216 0.85 11.28 -3.34
C CYS A 216 2.37 11.40 -3.42
N TYR A 217 3.09 10.39 -2.92
CA TYR A 217 4.56 10.36 -2.87
C TYR A 217 5.17 10.46 -4.28
N GLY A 218 4.69 9.62 -5.21
CA GLY A 218 5.15 9.67 -6.61
C GLY A 218 4.93 11.04 -7.25
N SER A 219 3.78 11.67 -6.98
CA SER A 219 3.47 12.99 -7.53
C SER A 219 4.30 14.13 -6.92
N ILE A 220 4.65 14.04 -5.62
CA ILE A 220 5.53 15.00 -4.94
C ILE A 220 6.96 14.84 -5.45
N PHE A 221 7.47 13.62 -5.63
CA PHE A 221 8.79 13.39 -6.25
C PHE A 221 8.91 14.05 -7.61
N ILE A 222 7.86 13.98 -8.44
CA ILE A 222 7.84 14.67 -9.74
C ILE A 222 7.96 16.19 -9.57
N GLU A 223 7.26 16.81 -8.61
CA GLU A 223 7.37 18.25 -8.35
C GLU A 223 8.75 18.61 -7.77
N LEU A 224 9.33 17.78 -6.89
CA LEU A 224 10.70 17.96 -6.38
C LEU A 224 11.73 17.95 -7.52
N CYS A 225 11.63 17.02 -8.47
CA CYS A 225 12.50 16.98 -9.65
C CYS A 225 12.34 18.22 -10.55
N LYS A 226 11.15 18.82 -10.63
CA LYS A 226 10.95 20.08 -11.37
C LYS A 226 11.58 21.28 -10.66
N LEU A 227 11.49 21.31 -9.33
CA LEU A 227 12.02 22.41 -8.52
C LEU A 227 13.55 22.34 -8.37
N GLN A 228 14.14 21.14 -8.36
CA GLN A 228 15.58 20.90 -8.24
C GLN A 228 16.11 19.98 -9.35
N PRO A 229 16.10 20.43 -10.63
CA PRO A 229 16.38 19.57 -11.78
C PRO A 229 17.84 19.08 -11.86
N SER A 230 18.77 19.75 -11.19
CA SER A 230 20.20 19.40 -11.21
C SER A 230 20.63 18.41 -10.14
N THR A 231 19.91 18.33 -9.01
CA THR A 231 20.32 17.53 -7.84
C THR A 231 19.32 16.42 -7.54
N MET A 232 18.03 16.74 -7.44
CA MET A 232 17.00 15.79 -7.00
C MET A 232 16.90 14.53 -7.90
N PRO A 233 16.94 14.62 -9.24
CA PRO A 233 16.94 13.41 -10.07
C PRO A 233 18.13 12.48 -9.83
N GLN A 234 19.31 13.03 -9.51
CA GLN A 234 20.52 12.23 -9.25
C GLN A 234 20.38 11.47 -7.93
N VAL A 235 19.95 12.16 -6.86
CA VAL A 235 19.69 11.54 -5.56
C VAL A 235 18.60 10.48 -5.66
N LEU A 236 17.54 10.74 -6.43
CA LEU A 236 16.46 9.78 -6.62
C LEU A 236 16.88 8.56 -7.46
N ALA A 237 17.73 8.76 -8.47
CA ALA A 237 18.30 7.65 -9.24
C ALA A 237 19.21 6.78 -8.36
N GLN A 238 20.09 7.39 -7.55
CA GLN A 238 20.91 6.67 -6.57
C GLN A 238 20.06 5.93 -5.54
N ALA A 239 18.99 6.55 -5.02
CA ALA A 239 18.06 5.89 -4.12
C ALA A 239 17.43 4.66 -4.77
N THR A 240 16.99 4.78 -6.02
CA THR A 240 16.41 3.68 -6.80
C THR A 240 17.40 2.53 -6.97
N GLU A 241 18.67 2.84 -7.24
CA GLU A 241 19.74 1.84 -7.33
C GLU A 241 19.94 1.11 -5.99
N LEU A 242 20.01 1.84 -4.88
CA LEU A 242 20.15 1.24 -3.55
C LEU A 242 18.93 0.36 -3.17
N LEU A 243 17.72 0.78 -3.54
CA LEU A 243 16.50 -0.01 -3.31
C LEU A 243 16.55 -1.32 -4.12
N TYR A 244 16.98 -1.26 -5.38
CA TYR A 244 17.13 -2.43 -6.25
C TYR A 244 18.23 -3.37 -5.77
N GLU A 245 19.39 -2.84 -5.38
CA GLU A 245 20.51 -3.66 -4.89
C GLU A 245 20.19 -4.40 -3.58
N ARG A 246 19.31 -3.82 -2.75
CA ARG A 246 18.90 -4.39 -1.46
C ARG A 246 17.59 -5.18 -1.55
N ILE A 247 17.04 -5.39 -2.74
CA ILE A 247 15.69 -5.93 -2.93
C ILE A 247 15.53 -7.39 -2.45
N ASP A 248 16.62 -8.16 -2.38
CA ASP A 248 16.61 -9.58 -2.02
C ASP A 248 16.01 -9.87 -0.63
N THR A 249 16.13 -8.90 0.27
CA THR A 249 15.62 -9.01 1.64
C THR A 249 14.47 -8.05 1.93
N MET A 250 13.96 -7.36 0.90
CA MET A 250 12.86 -6.41 1.00
C MET A 250 11.54 -7.15 1.25
N ASN A 251 10.72 -6.62 2.16
CA ASN A 251 9.39 -7.14 2.44
C ASN A 251 8.51 -7.06 1.17
N ALA A 252 7.72 -8.11 0.92
CA ALA A 252 6.87 -8.21 -0.27
C ALA A 252 5.90 -7.02 -0.44
N SER A 253 5.32 -6.49 0.64
CA SER A 253 4.46 -5.31 0.55
C SER A 253 5.22 -4.04 0.15
N CYS A 254 6.48 -3.91 0.56
CA CYS A 254 7.34 -2.80 0.15
C CYS A 254 7.81 -2.97 -1.31
N PHE A 255 8.12 -4.20 -1.71
CA PHE A 255 8.42 -4.57 -3.10
C PHE A 255 7.28 -4.15 -4.04
N ASP A 256 6.03 -4.49 -3.71
CA ASP A 256 4.87 -4.13 -4.52
C ASP A 256 4.73 -2.62 -4.71
N ARG A 257 4.94 -1.86 -3.63
CA ARG A 257 4.91 -0.38 -3.65
C ARG A 257 6.07 0.19 -4.45
N PHE A 258 7.26 -0.43 -4.38
CA PHE A 258 8.42 -0.01 -5.15
C PHE A 258 8.19 -0.21 -6.64
N VAL A 259 7.65 -1.37 -7.04
CA VAL A 259 7.24 -1.65 -8.42
C VAL A 259 6.22 -0.62 -8.91
N ALA A 260 5.17 -0.36 -8.11
CA ALA A 260 4.10 0.57 -8.48
C ALA A 260 4.62 2.02 -8.62
N TRP A 261 5.41 2.48 -7.65
CA TRP A 261 6.03 3.80 -7.67
C TRP A 261 6.98 3.95 -8.86
N PHE A 262 7.86 2.97 -9.10
CA PHE A 262 8.87 3.08 -10.13
C PHE A 262 8.26 3.08 -11.53
N ALA A 263 7.30 2.18 -11.81
CA ALA A 263 6.57 2.18 -13.07
C ALA A 263 5.80 3.50 -13.30
N TYR A 264 5.16 4.03 -12.26
CA TYR A 264 4.50 5.34 -12.32
C TYR A 264 5.52 6.46 -12.61
N HIS A 265 6.65 6.49 -11.91
CA HIS A 265 7.71 7.46 -12.10
C HIS A 265 8.22 7.43 -13.55
N LEU A 266 8.61 6.25 -14.05
CA LEU A 266 9.04 6.04 -15.42
C LEU A 266 8.03 6.56 -16.45
N SER A 267 6.74 6.31 -16.25
CA SER A 267 5.70 6.80 -17.17
C SER A 267 5.64 8.32 -17.33
N ASN A 268 6.10 9.07 -16.32
CA ASN A 268 6.17 10.54 -16.34
C ASN A 268 7.49 11.07 -16.94
N PHE A 269 8.51 10.22 -17.08
CA PHE A 269 9.82 10.56 -17.65
C PHE A 269 10.11 9.75 -18.93
N GLN A 270 9.07 9.54 -19.74
CA GLN A 270 9.13 8.90 -21.05
C GLN A 270 9.63 7.44 -21.03
N PHE A 271 9.58 6.79 -19.87
CA PHE A 271 10.07 5.45 -19.60
C PHE A 271 11.57 5.26 -19.82
N ARG A 272 12.36 6.30 -19.54
CA ARG A 272 13.82 6.24 -19.65
C ARG A 272 14.43 5.73 -18.35
N TRP A 273 15.24 4.69 -18.47
CA TRP A 273 16.09 4.15 -17.41
C TRP A 273 17.29 3.43 -18.04
N SER A 274 18.40 3.35 -17.30
CA SER A 274 19.59 2.59 -17.70
C SER A 274 19.41 1.10 -17.38
N TRP A 275 18.50 0.42 -18.08
CA TRP A 275 18.16 -0.98 -17.79
C TRP A 275 19.35 -1.93 -17.85
N ASP A 276 20.31 -1.67 -18.75
CA ASP A 276 21.49 -2.50 -18.91
C ASP A 276 22.41 -2.51 -17.67
N ASP A 277 22.32 -1.51 -16.81
CA ASP A 277 23.03 -1.50 -15.51
C ASP A 277 22.54 -2.65 -14.61
N TRP A 278 21.32 -3.15 -14.83
CA TRP A 278 20.69 -4.24 -14.09
C TRP A 278 20.73 -5.59 -14.83
N ALA A 279 21.45 -5.70 -15.95
CA ALA A 279 21.50 -6.91 -16.76
C ALA A 279 22.01 -8.16 -16.02
N GLY A 280 22.70 -7.98 -14.88
CA GLY A 280 23.11 -9.08 -14.01
C GLY A 280 21.95 -9.97 -13.53
N CYS A 281 20.73 -9.45 -13.44
CA CYS A 281 19.55 -10.25 -13.06
C CYS A 281 19.20 -11.33 -14.09
N LEU A 282 19.60 -11.18 -15.35
CA LEU A 282 19.29 -12.12 -16.42
C LEU A 282 19.97 -13.49 -16.23
N GLN A 283 20.97 -13.57 -15.33
CA GLN A 283 21.64 -14.80 -14.94
C GLN A 283 21.02 -15.46 -13.69
N LEU A 284 20.05 -14.82 -13.07
CA LEU A 284 19.36 -15.30 -11.87
C LEU A 284 18.07 -16.04 -12.25
N ASP A 285 17.51 -16.78 -11.28
CA ASP A 285 16.21 -17.41 -11.44
C ASP A 285 15.11 -16.36 -11.74
N LYS A 286 14.07 -16.74 -12.49
CA LYS A 286 12.97 -15.83 -12.86
C LYS A 286 12.23 -15.30 -11.63
N ASP A 287 12.10 -16.10 -10.58
CA ASP A 287 11.46 -15.72 -9.32
C ASP A 287 12.42 -15.06 -8.33
N HIS A 288 13.71 -14.89 -8.69
CA HIS A 288 14.64 -14.09 -7.90
C HIS A 288 14.12 -12.64 -7.80
N PRO A 289 14.17 -11.99 -6.62
CA PRO A 289 13.61 -10.64 -6.40
C PRO A 289 14.03 -9.60 -7.45
N LYS A 290 15.33 -9.53 -7.80
CA LYS A 290 15.85 -8.65 -8.86
C LYS A 290 15.19 -8.88 -10.24
N SER A 291 15.16 -10.12 -10.72
CA SER A 291 14.56 -10.47 -12.02
C SER A 291 13.05 -10.24 -12.03
N LYS A 292 12.39 -10.64 -10.94
CA LYS A 292 10.95 -10.46 -10.73
C LYS A 292 10.56 -8.98 -10.69
N PHE A 293 11.37 -8.14 -10.05
CA PHE A 293 11.13 -6.70 -9.98
C PHE A 293 11.06 -6.08 -11.37
N ILE A 294 12.01 -6.39 -12.24
CA ILE A 294 12.02 -5.88 -13.61
C ILE A 294 10.79 -6.38 -14.38
N ALA A 295 10.49 -7.68 -14.32
CA ALA A 295 9.32 -8.24 -14.99
C ALA A 295 8.00 -7.56 -14.54
N GLU A 296 7.83 -7.35 -13.23
CA GLU A 296 6.63 -6.72 -12.68
C GLU A 296 6.57 -5.21 -12.99
N VAL A 297 7.71 -4.50 -13.00
CA VAL A 297 7.79 -3.09 -13.45
C VAL A 297 7.41 -2.98 -14.92
N LEU A 298 7.93 -3.84 -15.80
CA LEU A 298 7.58 -3.85 -17.22
C LEU A 298 6.09 -4.19 -17.43
N ALA A 299 5.55 -5.12 -16.64
CA ALA A 299 4.11 -5.43 -16.64
C ALA A 299 3.25 -4.24 -16.22
N LYS A 300 3.66 -3.45 -15.23
CA LYS A 300 2.99 -2.19 -14.86
C LYS A 300 3.15 -1.10 -15.93
N CYS A 301 4.34 -0.95 -16.50
CA CYS A 301 4.59 -0.02 -17.61
C CYS A 301 3.73 -0.34 -18.83
N LEU A 302 3.49 -1.63 -19.12
CA LEU A 302 2.54 -2.07 -20.15
C LEU A 302 1.13 -1.54 -19.90
N ARG A 303 0.63 -1.62 -18.66
CA ARG A 303 -0.71 -1.10 -18.29
C ARG A 303 -0.81 0.42 -18.43
N LEU A 304 0.32 1.13 -18.30
CA LEU A 304 0.43 2.58 -18.48
C LEU A 304 0.80 2.98 -19.92
N SER A 305 0.95 1.99 -20.82
CA SER A 305 1.38 2.20 -22.19
C SER A 305 0.86 1.11 -23.13
N TYR A 306 1.68 0.64 -24.07
CA TYR A 306 1.38 -0.44 -24.99
C TYR A 306 2.61 -1.31 -25.23
N HIS A 307 2.39 -2.57 -25.61
CA HIS A 307 3.44 -3.61 -25.69
C HIS A 307 4.67 -3.18 -26.49
N GLN A 308 4.48 -2.65 -27.71
CA GLN A 308 5.61 -2.23 -28.54
C GLN A 308 6.46 -1.14 -27.87
N ARG A 309 5.85 -0.25 -27.07
CA ARG A 309 6.64 0.75 -26.33
C ARG A 309 7.50 0.08 -25.29
N VAL A 310 6.96 -0.87 -24.52
CA VAL A 310 7.69 -1.61 -23.48
C VAL A 310 8.85 -2.41 -24.08
N VAL A 311 8.63 -3.06 -25.23
CA VAL A 311 9.71 -3.71 -25.99
C VAL A 311 10.82 -2.73 -26.33
N ASN A 312 10.48 -1.50 -26.73
CA ASN A 312 11.45 -0.48 -27.08
C ASN A 312 12.08 0.25 -25.86
N MET A 313 11.62 -0.02 -24.62
CA MET A 313 12.17 0.60 -23.40
C MET A 313 13.48 -0.05 -22.96
N VAL A 314 13.64 -1.34 -23.23
CA VAL A 314 14.75 -2.18 -22.77
C VAL A 314 15.56 -2.69 -23.96
N SER A 315 16.78 -3.15 -23.72
CA SER A 315 17.59 -3.82 -24.75
C SER A 315 17.05 -5.23 -25.02
N ASN A 316 17.43 -5.82 -26.17
CA ASN A 316 17.00 -7.18 -26.56
C ASN A 316 17.38 -8.25 -25.52
N ALA A 317 18.38 -7.99 -24.66
CA ALA A 317 18.78 -8.93 -23.61
C ALA A 317 17.64 -9.20 -22.60
N PHE A 318 16.72 -8.27 -22.43
CA PHE A 318 15.60 -8.35 -21.49
C PHE A 318 14.34 -9.01 -22.07
N GLU A 319 14.39 -9.56 -23.28
CA GLU A 319 13.22 -10.12 -24.00
C GLU A 319 12.42 -11.12 -23.13
N SER A 320 13.10 -11.96 -22.35
CA SER A 320 12.47 -12.97 -21.48
C SER A 320 11.69 -12.39 -20.29
N LEU A 321 11.95 -11.13 -19.92
CA LEU A 321 11.28 -10.43 -18.83
C LEU A 321 10.14 -9.51 -19.32
N ILE A 322 10.00 -9.32 -20.63
CA ILE A 322 8.93 -8.52 -21.20
C ILE A 322 7.60 -9.27 -21.02
N PRO A 323 6.54 -8.60 -20.51
CA PRO A 323 5.22 -9.23 -20.40
C PRO A 323 4.71 -9.64 -21.79
N PRO A 324 4.01 -10.77 -21.91
CA PRO A 324 3.45 -11.19 -23.19
C PRO A 324 2.49 -10.13 -23.74
N ARG A 325 2.26 -10.17 -25.05
CA ARG A 325 1.30 -9.26 -25.66
C ARG A 325 -0.10 -9.53 -25.11
N PRO A 326 -0.85 -8.49 -24.67
CA PRO A 326 -2.12 -8.64 -23.99
C PRO A 326 -3.28 -8.92 -24.96
N GLU A 327 -3.20 -10.03 -25.69
CA GLU A 327 -4.18 -10.48 -26.68
C GLU A 327 -5.24 -11.39 -26.05
N PHE A 328 -6.43 -11.39 -26.65
CA PHE A 328 -7.53 -12.30 -26.30
C PHE A 328 -7.23 -13.69 -26.87
N ASN A 329 -7.26 -14.71 -26.00
CA ASN A 329 -7.02 -16.09 -26.42
C ASN A 329 -8.35 -16.80 -26.73
N PHE A 330 -8.72 -16.87 -28.01
CA PHE A 330 -9.93 -17.57 -28.44
C PHE A 330 -9.62 -18.95 -29.03
N LYS A 331 -9.71 -19.99 -28.19
CA LYS A 331 -9.39 -21.37 -28.59
C LYS A 331 -10.23 -21.94 -29.74
N TYR A 332 -11.42 -21.39 -29.97
CA TYR A 332 -12.35 -21.86 -31.00
C TYR A 332 -12.03 -21.40 -32.43
N GLU A 333 -11.03 -20.53 -32.60
CA GLU A 333 -10.47 -20.12 -33.89
C GLU A 333 -9.04 -20.67 -34.12
N GLN A 334 -8.52 -21.47 -33.18
CA GLN A 334 -7.18 -22.04 -33.27
C GLN A 334 -7.15 -23.34 -34.08
N GLU A 335 -5.95 -23.72 -34.52
CA GLU A 335 -5.73 -25.00 -35.19
C GLU A 335 -6.15 -26.17 -34.28
N GLY A 336 -6.94 -27.09 -34.82
CA GLY A 336 -7.51 -28.21 -34.06
C GLY A 336 -8.80 -27.91 -33.32
N SER A 337 -9.35 -26.68 -33.38
CA SER A 337 -10.59 -26.32 -32.67
C SER A 337 -11.81 -27.14 -33.11
N GLY A 338 -11.84 -27.65 -34.34
CA GLY A 338 -12.97 -28.43 -34.87
C GLY A 338 -13.31 -29.70 -34.07
N SER A 339 -12.40 -30.22 -33.25
CA SER A 339 -12.65 -31.38 -32.37
C SER A 339 -13.21 -31.01 -30.99
N LEU A 340 -13.21 -29.73 -30.62
CA LEU A 340 -13.72 -29.28 -29.33
C LEU A 340 -15.25 -29.29 -29.33
N GLU A 341 -15.84 -29.89 -28.29
CA GLU A 341 -17.30 -30.01 -28.13
C GLU A 341 -18.01 -28.65 -28.16
N GLY A 342 -17.37 -27.60 -27.65
CA GLY A 342 -17.91 -26.24 -27.60
C GLY A 342 -17.84 -25.46 -28.92
N THR A 343 -17.14 -25.93 -29.96
CA THR A 343 -16.88 -25.12 -31.18
C THR A 343 -18.16 -24.74 -31.90
N ILE A 344 -19.03 -25.71 -32.20
CA ILE A 344 -20.30 -25.45 -32.88
C ILE A 344 -21.24 -24.59 -31.99
N PRO A 345 -21.45 -24.93 -30.70
CA PRO A 345 -22.22 -24.10 -29.78
C PRO A 345 -21.76 -22.65 -29.67
N VAL A 346 -20.45 -22.40 -29.52
CA VAL A 346 -19.90 -21.04 -29.33
C VAL A 346 -20.14 -20.16 -30.55
N HIS A 347 -19.88 -20.69 -31.76
CA HIS A 347 -20.11 -19.93 -33.00
C HIS A 347 -21.60 -19.67 -33.21
N SER A 348 -22.46 -20.67 -32.95
CA SER A 348 -23.92 -20.52 -33.03
C SER A 348 -24.44 -19.45 -32.07
N LEU A 349 -23.92 -19.44 -30.83
CA LEU A 349 -24.28 -18.46 -29.83
C LEU A 349 -23.78 -17.05 -30.18
N ILE A 350 -22.55 -16.93 -30.69
CA ILE A 350 -21.99 -15.67 -31.18
C ILE A 350 -22.88 -15.07 -32.28
N ASP A 351 -23.29 -15.88 -33.25
CA ASP A 351 -24.14 -15.43 -34.35
C ASP A 351 -25.53 -15.01 -33.86
N ALA A 352 -26.10 -15.74 -32.90
CA ALA A 352 -27.33 -15.36 -32.24
C ALA A 352 -27.24 -14.00 -31.52
N ILE A 353 -26.14 -13.75 -30.80
CA ILE A 353 -25.91 -12.47 -30.13
C ILE A 353 -25.73 -11.34 -31.16
N LYS A 354 -24.99 -11.59 -32.25
CA LYS A 354 -24.79 -10.61 -33.35
C LYS A 354 -26.09 -10.22 -34.04
N ARG A 355 -27.00 -11.18 -34.27
CA ARG A 355 -28.36 -10.89 -34.79
C ARG A 355 -29.32 -10.31 -33.75
N LYS A 356 -28.83 -10.01 -32.54
CA LYS A 356 -29.61 -9.44 -31.43
C LYS A 356 -30.79 -10.33 -31.02
N ALA A 357 -30.58 -11.64 -30.98
CA ALA A 357 -31.56 -12.59 -30.45
C ALA A 357 -32.05 -12.16 -29.04
N PRO A 358 -33.33 -12.40 -28.71
CA PRO A 358 -33.86 -12.18 -27.36
C PRO A 358 -33.15 -13.07 -26.33
N VAL A 359 -33.12 -12.62 -25.07
CA VAL A 359 -32.39 -13.27 -23.97
C VAL A 359 -32.92 -14.68 -23.72
N GLU A 360 -34.22 -14.89 -23.93
CA GLU A 360 -34.92 -16.17 -23.79
C GLU A 360 -34.47 -17.20 -24.83
N GLU A 361 -34.17 -16.75 -26.05
CA GLU A 361 -33.62 -17.60 -27.10
C GLU A 361 -32.18 -18.03 -26.74
N ILE A 362 -31.36 -17.09 -26.24
CA ILE A 362 -30.03 -17.40 -25.74
C ILE A 362 -30.09 -18.42 -24.60
N GLN A 363 -31.01 -18.24 -23.66
CA GLN A 363 -31.18 -19.14 -22.53
C GLN A 363 -31.63 -20.54 -22.97
N THR A 364 -32.49 -20.63 -23.99
CA THR A 364 -32.93 -21.92 -24.55
C THR A 364 -31.76 -22.67 -25.19
N MET A 365 -30.97 -22.01 -26.05
CA MET A 365 -29.80 -22.64 -26.66
C MET A 365 -28.81 -23.20 -25.62
N LEU A 366 -28.61 -22.49 -24.50
CA LEU A 366 -27.72 -22.95 -23.43
C LEU A 366 -28.29 -24.15 -22.65
N LYS A 367 -29.62 -24.25 -22.50
CA LYS A 367 -30.28 -25.38 -21.83
C LYS A 367 -30.26 -26.66 -22.67
N GLU A 368 -30.22 -26.52 -23.99
CA GLU A 368 -30.18 -27.65 -24.93
C GLU A 368 -28.80 -28.28 -25.06
N LEU A 369 -27.75 -27.64 -24.51
CA LEU A 369 -26.40 -28.18 -24.53
C LEU A 369 -26.31 -29.44 -23.65
N PRO A 370 -25.54 -30.46 -24.09
CA PRO A 370 -25.32 -31.65 -23.29
C PRO A 370 -24.63 -31.27 -21.97
N ASN A 371 -25.04 -31.92 -20.88
CA ASN A 371 -24.28 -31.91 -19.64
C ASN A 371 -23.54 -33.25 -19.56
N SER A 372 -22.26 -33.25 -19.94
CA SER A 372 -21.40 -34.44 -19.93
C SER A 372 -20.89 -34.80 -18.52
N THR A 373 -21.26 -34.02 -17.52
CA THR A 373 -20.90 -34.23 -16.11
C THR A 373 -22.12 -34.56 -15.26
N ASP A 374 -21.97 -35.38 -14.22
CA ASP A 374 -23.01 -35.65 -13.20
C ASP A 374 -23.22 -34.45 -12.23
N GLU A 375 -22.70 -33.28 -12.59
CA GLU A 375 -22.75 -32.08 -11.75
C GLU A 375 -24.09 -31.36 -11.84
N SER A 376 -24.46 -30.64 -10.79
CA SER A 376 -25.70 -29.87 -10.71
C SER A 376 -25.73 -28.63 -11.62
N PHE A 377 -24.61 -28.32 -12.28
CA PHE A 377 -24.48 -27.27 -13.28
C PHE A 377 -23.95 -27.88 -14.58
N ASN A 378 -24.08 -27.14 -15.69
CA ASN A 378 -23.56 -27.57 -17.00
C ASN A 378 -22.27 -26.80 -17.33
N PRO A 379 -21.08 -27.44 -17.23
CA PRO A 379 -19.80 -26.79 -17.52
C PRO A 379 -19.70 -26.27 -18.96
N LEU A 380 -20.22 -27.03 -19.93
CA LEU A 380 -20.20 -26.65 -21.35
C LEU A 380 -21.06 -25.40 -21.58
N ALA A 381 -22.25 -25.32 -20.97
CA ALA A 381 -23.09 -24.14 -21.08
C ALA A 381 -22.43 -22.87 -20.48
N ILE A 382 -21.74 -23.01 -19.35
CA ILE A 382 -20.96 -21.93 -18.74
C ILE A 382 -19.82 -21.47 -19.66
N GLU A 383 -19.07 -22.43 -20.18
CA GLU A 383 -17.97 -22.18 -21.12
C GLU A 383 -18.47 -21.46 -22.37
N VAL A 384 -19.49 -22.01 -23.04
CA VAL A 384 -20.06 -21.46 -24.26
C VAL A 384 -20.55 -20.04 -24.04
N LEU A 385 -21.33 -19.79 -22.97
CA LEU A 385 -21.78 -18.44 -22.63
C LEU A 385 -20.61 -17.47 -22.38
N THR A 386 -19.66 -17.88 -21.54
CA THR A 386 -18.55 -17.02 -21.11
C THR A 386 -17.64 -16.68 -22.30
N GLN A 387 -17.25 -17.68 -23.08
CA GLN A 387 -16.39 -17.53 -24.26
C GLN A 387 -17.06 -16.66 -25.34
N SER A 388 -18.34 -16.90 -25.67
CA SER A 388 -19.06 -16.11 -26.68
C SER A 388 -19.22 -14.64 -26.27
N VAL A 389 -19.60 -14.37 -25.03
CA VAL A 389 -19.80 -12.99 -24.54
C VAL A 389 -18.47 -12.24 -24.48
N LEU A 390 -17.40 -12.89 -24.02
CA LEU A 390 -16.08 -12.25 -23.92
C LEU A 390 -15.44 -12.05 -25.29
N GLN A 391 -15.61 -12.97 -26.25
CA GLN A 391 -15.11 -12.81 -27.62
C GLN A 391 -15.75 -11.58 -28.28
N LEU A 392 -17.07 -11.41 -28.15
CA LEU A 392 -17.77 -10.23 -28.65
C LEU A 392 -17.42 -8.94 -27.89
N GLY A 393 -16.99 -9.07 -26.64
CA GLY A 393 -16.59 -7.98 -25.75
C GLY A 393 -15.10 -7.64 -25.74
N SER A 394 -14.27 -8.37 -26.49
CA SER A 394 -12.80 -8.37 -26.35
C SER A 394 -12.12 -7.06 -26.73
N LYS A 395 -12.79 -6.20 -27.51
CA LYS A 395 -12.24 -4.93 -28.00
C LYS A 395 -11.86 -3.93 -26.90
N SER A 396 -12.63 -3.87 -25.80
CA SER A 396 -12.30 -3.01 -24.65
C SER A 396 -13.08 -3.39 -23.40
N PHE A 397 -12.65 -2.87 -22.24
CA PHE A 397 -13.35 -3.07 -20.97
C PHE A 397 -14.85 -2.71 -21.06
N THR A 398 -15.19 -1.59 -21.71
CA THR A 398 -16.58 -1.14 -21.86
C THR A 398 -17.44 -2.13 -22.66
N HIS A 399 -16.89 -2.73 -23.72
CA HIS A 399 -17.63 -3.72 -24.51
C HIS A 399 -17.88 -4.99 -23.70
N SER A 400 -16.87 -5.48 -22.98
CA SER A 400 -17.03 -6.62 -22.08
C SER A 400 -18.03 -6.33 -20.96
N PHE A 401 -18.00 -5.14 -20.36
CA PHE A 401 -18.98 -4.74 -19.34
C PHE A 401 -20.40 -4.66 -19.88
N ALA A 402 -20.58 -4.17 -21.10
CA ALA A 402 -21.88 -4.14 -21.75
C ALA A 402 -22.41 -5.57 -22.02
N GLY A 403 -21.53 -6.48 -22.44
CA GLY A 403 -21.86 -7.91 -22.58
C GLY A 403 -22.31 -8.52 -21.26
N LEU A 404 -21.52 -8.37 -20.20
CA LEU A 404 -21.86 -8.87 -18.85
C LEU A 404 -23.17 -8.28 -18.31
N ALA A 405 -23.43 -6.99 -18.56
CA ALA A 405 -24.66 -6.33 -18.13
C ALA A 405 -25.88 -6.85 -18.91
N LYS A 406 -25.76 -7.00 -20.23
CA LYS A 406 -26.85 -7.47 -21.10
C LYS A 406 -27.27 -8.89 -20.76
N PHE A 407 -26.32 -9.76 -20.45
CA PHE A 407 -26.56 -11.18 -20.15
C PHE A 407 -26.49 -11.50 -18.65
N HIS A 408 -26.62 -10.49 -17.79
CA HIS A 408 -26.48 -10.62 -16.34
C HIS A 408 -27.40 -11.69 -15.73
N SER A 409 -28.67 -11.72 -16.13
CA SER A 409 -29.65 -12.70 -15.63
C SER A 409 -29.26 -14.14 -15.98
N ILE A 410 -28.71 -14.36 -17.18
CA ILE A 410 -28.23 -15.68 -17.61
C ILE A 410 -26.98 -16.06 -16.82
N PHE A 411 -26.01 -15.13 -16.67
CA PHE A 411 -24.84 -15.37 -15.82
C PHE A 411 -25.22 -15.72 -14.39
N LYS A 412 -26.20 -15.04 -13.80
CA LYS A 412 -26.73 -15.37 -12.46
C LYS A 412 -27.39 -16.75 -12.39
N THR A 413 -28.01 -17.19 -13.48
CA THR A 413 -28.66 -18.51 -13.54
C THR A 413 -27.62 -19.63 -13.64
N VAL A 414 -26.58 -19.44 -14.46
CA VAL A 414 -25.52 -20.46 -14.64
C VAL A 414 -24.51 -20.47 -13.49
N ALA A 415 -24.30 -19.34 -12.79
CA ALA A 415 -23.47 -19.23 -11.60
C ALA A 415 -24.21 -19.71 -10.33
N SER A 416 -24.83 -20.90 -10.40
CA SER A 416 -25.74 -21.42 -9.38
C SER A 416 -25.06 -21.99 -8.14
N SER A 417 -23.80 -22.43 -8.26
CA SER A 417 -22.98 -22.96 -7.16
C SER A 417 -21.58 -22.35 -7.19
N GLU A 418 -20.78 -22.63 -6.14
CA GLU A 418 -19.38 -22.21 -6.09
C GLU A 418 -18.56 -22.85 -7.22
N GLU A 419 -18.77 -24.13 -7.50
CA GLU A 419 -18.12 -24.85 -8.60
C GLU A 419 -18.44 -24.22 -9.95
N ALA A 420 -19.69 -23.85 -10.20
CA ALA A 420 -20.09 -23.13 -11.41
C ALA A 420 -19.39 -21.76 -11.52
N GLN A 421 -19.25 -21.03 -10.41
CA GLN A 421 -18.50 -19.77 -10.36
C GLN A 421 -17.00 -19.96 -10.62
N LEU A 422 -16.41 -21.05 -10.12
CA LEU A 422 -15.03 -21.44 -10.43
C LEU A 422 -14.86 -21.75 -11.92
N HIS A 423 -15.83 -22.40 -12.56
CA HIS A 423 -15.81 -22.60 -14.01
C HIS A 423 -15.87 -21.30 -14.82
N ILE A 424 -16.64 -20.30 -14.37
CA ILE A 424 -16.63 -18.95 -14.98
C ILE A 424 -15.23 -18.33 -14.84
N LEU A 425 -14.62 -18.41 -13.66
CA LEU A 425 -13.29 -17.86 -13.38
C LEU A 425 -12.20 -18.55 -14.22
N LYS A 426 -12.25 -19.87 -14.39
CA LYS A 426 -11.34 -20.61 -15.27
C LYS A 426 -11.47 -20.15 -16.72
N ASN A 427 -12.68 -19.97 -17.21
CA ASN A 427 -12.91 -19.47 -18.57
C ASN A 427 -12.44 -18.02 -18.75
N LEU A 428 -12.65 -17.15 -17.75
CA LEU A 428 -12.12 -15.79 -17.75
C LEU A 428 -10.59 -15.77 -17.86
N TYR A 429 -9.93 -16.64 -17.09
CA TYR A 429 -8.48 -16.77 -17.13
C TYR A 429 -8.00 -17.34 -18.47
N GLU A 430 -8.63 -18.40 -18.98
CA GLU A 430 -8.23 -19.04 -20.24
C GLU A 430 -8.13 -18.02 -21.38
N VAL A 431 -9.11 -17.13 -21.50
CA VAL A 431 -9.16 -16.12 -22.56
C VAL A 431 -8.31 -14.87 -22.30
N TRP A 432 -8.01 -14.56 -21.04
CA TRP A 432 -7.27 -13.35 -20.64
C TRP A 432 -5.96 -13.63 -19.88
N GLN A 433 -5.40 -14.83 -19.99
CA GLN A 433 -4.17 -15.24 -19.29
C GLN A 433 -2.98 -14.30 -19.59
N ASN A 434 -2.92 -13.76 -20.81
CA ASN A 434 -1.88 -12.80 -21.23
C ASN A 434 -2.22 -11.35 -20.89
N ASN A 435 -3.41 -11.07 -20.33
CA ASN A 435 -3.85 -9.74 -19.95
C ASN A 435 -4.41 -9.71 -18.51
N PRO A 436 -3.53 -9.75 -17.50
CA PRO A 436 -3.94 -9.74 -16.09
C PRO A 436 -4.78 -8.53 -15.69
N GLN A 437 -4.60 -7.38 -16.37
CA GLN A 437 -5.41 -6.18 -16.12
C GLN A 437 -6.87 -6.41 -16.52
N PHE A 438 -7.12 -7.03 -17.68
CA PHE A 438 -8.47 -7.35 -18.14
C PHE A 438 -9.13 -8.38 -17.22
N LEU A 439 -8.39 -9.41 -16.81
CA LEU A 439 -8.86 -10.41 -15.86
C LEU A 439 -9.30 -9.77 -14.54
N ALA A 440 -8.45 -8.94 -13.92
CA ALA A 440 -8.74 -8.27 -12.66
C ALA A 440 -10.00 -7.38 -12.75
N VAL A 441 -10.12 -6.62 -13.85
CA VAL A 441 -11.25 -5.71 -14.09
C VAL A 441 -12.58 -6.48 -14.30
N LEU A 442 -12.54 -7.63 -14.98
CA LEU A 442 -13.72 -8.48 -15.15
C LEU A 442 -14.15 -9.14 -13.84
N ILE A 443 -13.20 -9.66 -13.06
CA ILE A 443 -13.50 -10.22 -11.73
C ILE A 443 -14.12 -9.17 -10.82
N ASP A 444 -13.55 -7.97 -10.74
CA ASP A 444 -14.13 -6.85 -9.97
C ASP A 444 -15.56 -6.51 -10.45
N LYS A 445 -15.78 -6.48 -11.78
CA LYS A 445 -17.11 -6.22 -12.33
C LYS A 445 -18.11 -7.30 -11.94
N MET A 446 -17.74 -8.58 -12.10
CA MET A 446 -18.60 -9.72 -11.77
C MET A 446 -18.90 -9.82 -10.28
N LEU A 447 -17.92 -9.49 -9.43
CA LEU A 447 -18.13 -9.33 -8.00
C LEU A 447 -19.16 -8.22 -7.74
N LYS A 448 -19.02 -7.03 -8.36
CA LYS A 448 -19.93 -5.89 -8.15
C LYS A 448 -21.36 -6.20 -8.58
N THR A 449 -21.54 -7.01 -9.62
CA THR A 449 -22.84 -7.47 -10.10
C THR A 449 -23.32 -8.77 -9.47
N GLN A 450 -22.62 -9.27 -8.43
CA GLN A 450 -22.95 -10.50 -7.70
C GLN A 450 -23.06 -11.75 -8.59
N ILE A 451 -22.36 -11.78 -9.73
CA ILE A 451 -22.18 -13.00 -10.53
C ILE A 451 -21.23 -13.95 -9.79
N LEU A 452 -20.20 -13.39 -9.19
CA LEU A 452 -19.21 -14.11 -8.37
C LEU A 452 -19.31 -13.68 -6.91
N GLU A 453 -18.96 -14.60 -6.03
CA GLU A 453 -18.75 -14.38 -4.59
C GLU A 453 -17.27 -14.23 -4.25
N CYS A 454 -16.99 -13.62 -3.09
CA CYS A 454 -15.61 -13.38 -2.66
C CYS A 454 -14.87 -14.69 -2.32
N SER A 455 -15.58 -15.68 -1.77
CA SER A 455 -15.07 -17.03 -1.49
C SER A 455 -14.61 -17.72 -2.77
N SER A 456 -15.45 -17.74 -3.80
CA SER A 456 -15.15 -18.36 -5.10
C SER A 456 -13.90 -17.75 -5.75
N VAL A 457 -13.76 -16.42 -5.69
CA VAL A 457 -12.56 -15.74 -6.19
C VAL A 457 -11.33 -16.12 -5.38
N ALA A 458 -11.41 -16.15 -4.04
CA ALA A 458 -10.30 -16.59 -3.22
C ALA A 458 -9.89 -18.04 -3.56
N ASN A 459 -10.85 -18.97 -3.60
CA ASN A 459 -10.60 -20.38 -3.94
C ASN A 459 -9.98 -20.55 -5.33
N PHE A 460 -10.39 -19.74 -6.31
CA PHE A 460 -9.76 -19.70 -7.63
C PHE A 460 -8.29 -19.25 -7.57
N LEU A 461 -7.98 -18.19 -6.83
CA LEU A 461 -6.60 -17.67 -6.74
C LEU A 461 -5.62 -18.65 -6.07
N PHE A 462 -6.12 -19.52 -5.17
CA PHE A 462 -5.34 -20.60 -4.55
C PHE A 462 -5.47 -21.95 -5.27
N SER A 463 -6.07 -21.98 -6.46
CA SER A 463 -6.27 -23.22 -7.21
C SER A 463 -4.98 -23.73 -7.86
N ARG A 464 -4.98 -24.99 -8.28
CA ARG A 464 -3.82 -25.61 -8.97
C ARG A 464 -3.49 -24.89 -10.26
N GLU A 465 -4.50 -24.39 -10.97
CA GLU A 465 -4.35 -23.64 -12.21
C GLU A 465 -3.59 -22.33 -11.99
N MET A 466 -3.79 -21.65 -10.85
CA MET A 466 -3.10 -20.39 -10.52
C MET A 466 -1.74 -20.59 -9.84
N SER A 467 -1.40 -21.81 -9.41
CA SER A 467 -0.14 -22.12 -8.72
C SER A 467 1.12 -21.59 -9.43
N PRO A 468 1.27 -21.65 -10.76
CA PRO A 468 2.45 -21.10 -11.45
C PRO A 468 2.57 -19.58 -11.37
N PHE A 469 1.48 -18.88 -11.07
CA PHE A 469 1.40 -17.41 -11.00
C PHE A 469 1.24 -16.91 -9.56
N PHE A 470 1.27 -17.79 -8.57
CA PHE A 470 0.97 -17.46 -7.19
C PHE A 470 1.84 -16.32 -6.63
N THR A 471 3.08 -16.21 -7.10
CA THR A 471 4.02 -15.16 -6.70
C THR A 471 3.87 -13.88 -7.53
N SER A 472 3.06 -13.86 -8.59
CA SER A 472 2.85 -12.68 -9.44
C SER A 472 1.95 -11.65 -8.77
N MET A 473 2.25 -10.36 -8.96
CA MET A 473 1.54 -9.28 -8.27
C MET A 473 0.04 -9.26 -8.55
N PHE A 474 -0.39 -9.61 -9.77
CA PHE A 474 -1.80 -9.53 -10.14
C PHE A 474 -2.71 -10.47 -9.33
N ILE A 475 -2.20 -11.59 -8.83
CA ILE A 475 -2.96 -12.51 -7.95
C ILE A 475 -3.33 -11.79 -6.66
N TRP A 476 -2.35 -11.15 -6.02
CA TRP A 476 -2.52 -10.41 -4.78
C TRP A 476 -3.34 -9.13 -4.97
N GLU A 477 -3.20 -8.45 -6.12
CA GLU A 477 -4.07 -7.33 -6.50
C GLU A 477 -5.55 -7.76 -6.51
N ILE A 478 -5.87 -8.87 -7.18
CA ILE A 478 -7.25 -9.39 -7.26
C ILE A 478 -7.75 -9.79 -5.86
N LEU A 479 -6.91 -10.44 -5.05
CA LEU A 479 -7.27 -10.83 -3.69
C LEU A 479 -7.57 -9.61 -2.81
N HIS A 480 -6.69 -8.60 -2.80
CA HIS A 480 -6.88 -7.39 -2.01
C HIS A 480 -8.07 -6.56 -2.50
N LEU A 481 -8.33 -6.50 -3.81
CA LEU A 481 -9.55 -5.90 -4.36
C LEU A 481 -10.82 -6.63 -3.86
N THR A 482 -10.77 -7.95 -3.82
CA THR A 482 -11.87 -8.81 -3.35
C THR A 482 -12.13 -8.60 -1.85
N ILE A 483 -11.08 -8.63 -1.02
CA ILE A 483 -11.17 -8.35 0.42
C ILE A 483 -11.71 -6.94 0.66
N GLY A 484 -11.13 -5.94 -0.01
CA GLY A 484 -11.55 -4.54 0.14
C GLY A 484 -13.02 -4.32 -0.22
N LYS A 485 -13.55 -5.05 -1.20
CA LYS A 485 -14.97 -5.04 -1.53
C LYS A 485 -15.83 -5.64 -0.42
N MET A 486 -15.40 -6.76 0.17
CA MET A 486 -16.10 -7.37 1.29
C MET A 486 -16.11 -6.44 2.52
N SER A 487 -14.96 -5.85 2.86
CA SER A 487 -14.87 -4.89 3.97
C SER A 487 -15.79 -3.68 3.76
N LYS A 488 -15.83 -3.11 2.55
CA LYS A 488 -16.77 -2.02 2.20
C LYS A 488 -18.23 -2.45 2.31
N HIS A 489 -18.54 -3.69 1.96
CA HIS A 489 -19.89 -4.23 2.10
C HIS A 489 -20.32 -4.32 3.57
N VAL A 490 -19.45 -4.85 4.44
CA VAL A 490 -19.70 -4.93 5.90
C VAL A 490 -19.89 -3.54 6.49
N LEU A 491 -18.95 -2.61 6.24
CA LEU A 491 -19.02 -1.24 6.76
C LEU A 491 -20.32 -0.52 6.33
N ARG A 492 -20.78 -0.76 5.10
CA ARG A 492 -22.05 -0.20 4.63
C ARG A 492 -23.24 -0.79 5.39
N LEU A 493 -23.28 -2.10 5.61
CA LEU A 493 -24.34 -2.75 6.38
C LEU A 493 -24.35 -2.31 7.85
N GLU A 494 -23.17 -2.18 8.46
CA GLU A 494 -23.02 -1.65 9.83
C GLU A 494 -23.55 -0.22 9.94
N LYS A 495 -23.26 0.62 8.94
CA LYS A 495 -23.79 1.98 8.86
C LYS A 495 -25.31 1.98 8.71
N GLU A 496 -25.85 1.19 7.78
CA GLU A 496 -27.31 1.07 7.58
C GLU A 496 -28.02 0.58 8.85
N LEU A 497 -27.42 -0.36 9.58
CA LEU A 497 -27.93 -0.84 10.87
C LEU A 497 -27.88 0.26 11.94
N ALA A 498 -26.79 1.03 12.02
CA ALA A 498 -26.66 2.15 12.96
C ALA A 498 -27.70 3.24 12.66
N ASP A 499 -27.90 3.57 11.39
CA ASP A 499 -28.89 4.54 10.92
C ASP A 499 -30.33 4.06 11.18
N ALA A 500 -30.61 2.77 11.06
CA ALA A 500 -31.91 2.18 11.40
C ALA A 500 -32.16 2.23 12.93
N LYS A 501 -31.15 1.89 13.73
CA LYS A 501 -31.24 1.96 15.21
C LYS A 501 -31.44 3.38 15.71
N SER A 502 -30.77 4.38 15.11
CA SER A 502 -30.95 5.78 15.48
C SER A 502 -32.36 6.27 15.17
N LYS A 503 -32.91 5.93 13.99
CA LYS A 503 -34.30 6.24 13.60
C LYS A 503 -35.33 5.61 14.54
N MET A 504 -35.14 4.34 14.93
CA MET A 504 -36.04 3.67 15.90
C MET A 504 -36.03 4.35 17.27
N LYS A 505 -34.87 4.80 17.73
CA LYS A 505 -34.75 5.54 19.00
C LYS A 505 -35.43 6.91 18.93
N SER A 506 -35.31 7.63 17.81
CA SER A 506 -36.02 8.91 17.63
C SER A 506 -37.53 8.76 17.46
N SER A 507 -38.01 7.67 16.86
CA SER A 507 -39.45 7.43 16.73
C SER A 507 -40.10 6.93 18.03
N GLY A 508 -39.33 6.29 18.92
CA GLY A 508 -39.82 5.83 20.23
C GLY A 508 -39.88 6.93 21.29
N SER A 509 -39.18 8.06 21.12
CA SER A 509 -39.27 9.21 22.04
C SER A 509 -40.50 10.10 21.76
N ASP A 510 -41.05 10.06 20.55
CA ASP A 510 -42.25 10.83 20.19
C ASP A 510 -43.55 10.13 20.62
N SER A 511 -43.55 8.81 20.86
CA SER A 511 -44.75 8.11 21.36
C SER A 511 -44.97 8.26 22.86
N ASP A 512 -43.92 8.45 23.66
CA ASP A 512 -44.04 8.58 25.12
C ASP A 512 -44.35 10.01 25.59
N SER A 513 -44.22 11.01 24.72
CA SER A 513 -44.57 12.39 25.03
C SER A 513 -46.05 12.71 24.80
N ASP A 514 -46.73 12.02 23.87
CA ASP A 514 -48.13 12.31 23.52
C ASP A 514 -49.17 11.62 24.45
N ASP A 515 -48.79 10.54 25.16
CA ASP A 515 -49.66 9.87 26.13
C ASP A 515 -49.67 10.55 27.52
N SER A 516 -48.71 11.45 27.78
CA SER A 516 -48.65 12.24 29.02
C SER A 516 -49.53 13.51 28.99
N LEU A 517 -49.91 14.00 27.80
CA LEU A 517 -50.72 15.21 27.62
C LEU A 517 -52.23 14.94 27.57
N LYS A 518 -52.67 13.70 27.30
CA LYS A 518 -54.11 13.33 27.30
C LYS A 518 -54.69 12.92 28.66
N ARG A 519 -53.86 12.77 29.71
CA ARG A 519 -54.33 12.43 31.08
C ARG A 519 -54.53 13.61 32.02
N LYS A 520 -54.31 14.86 31.58
CA LYS A 520 -54.50 16.07 32.41
C LYS A 520 -55.79 16.88 32.16
N ASN A 521 -56.63 16.47 31.20
CA ASN A 521 -57.94 17.09 30.95
C ASN A 521 -59.09 16.11 31.14
N LYS A 522 -59.24 15.58 32.36
CA LYS A 522 -60.47 14.95 32.81
C LYS A 522 -60.76 15.31 34.26
#